data_AF-A0A0F9AG85-F1
#
_entry.id   AF-A0A0F9AG85-F1
#
_cell.length_a   1.000
_cell.length_b   1.000
_cell.length_c   1.000
_cell.angle_alpha   90.00
_cell.angle_beta   90.00
_cell.angle_gamma   90.00
#
_symmetry.space_group_name_H-M   'P 1'
#
loop_
_entity.id
_entity.type
_entity.pdbx_description
1 polymer ?
#
loop_
_entity_poly.entity_id
_entity_poly.type
_entity_poly.pdbx_seq_one_letter_code
_entity_poly.pdbx_strand_id
1 'polypeptide(L)'
;MIQNILISKNGILLTSQNFGNCHSIDLKKDLVTNFFTVIQKFSIAITGTPINYINFEKLLIYLYEDPNDESLLYILITDFDDNPIEINFKMHKIANLFF
;
A
#
# COMPACT_ATOMS: atom_id res chain seq x y z
N MET A 1 -0.54 -2.08 -14.20
CA MET A 1 0.81 -2.59 -13.90
C MET A 1 1.23 -2.11 -12.52
N ILE A 2 1.91 -2.95 -11.73
CA ILE A 2 2.47 -2.53 -10.44
C ILE A 2 3.61 -1.54 -10.70
N GLN A 3 3.53 -0.36 -10.09
CA GLN A 3 4.61 0.62 -10.11
C GLN A 3 5.50 0.50 -8.88
N ASN A 4 4.90 0.46 -7.68
CA ASN A 4 5.64 0.40 -6.42
C ASN A 4 4.97 -0.52 -5.41
N ILE A 5 5.79 -1.21 -4.62
CA ILE A 5 5.40 -1.89 -3.39
C ILE A 5 6.15 -1.20 -2.26
N LEU A 6 5.43 -0.74 -1.24
CA LEU A 6 6.00 -0.21 0.00
C LEU A 6 5.47 -1.05 1.15
N ILE A 7 6.33 -1.39 2.09
CA ILE A 7 5.95 -2.04 3.33
C ILE A 7 6.45 -1.17 4.45
N SER A 8 5.57 -0.85 5.39
CA SER A 8 5.87 0.03 6.50
C SER A 8 5.42 -0.56 7.82
N LYS A 9 6.10 -0.18 8.90
CA LYS A 9 5.74 -0.51 10.27
C LYS A 9 5.58 0.78 11.07
N ASN A 10 4.36 1.08 11.52
CA ASN A 10 4.03 2.35 12.18
C ASN A 10 4.50 3.57 11.39
N GLY A 11 4.33 3.56 10.07
CA GLY A 11 4.76 4.64 9.17
C GLY A 11 6.23 4.62 8.77
N ILE A 12 7.08 3.87 9.49
CA ILE A 12 8.49 3.68 9.14
C ILE A 12 8.57 2.75 7.94
N LEU A 13 9.17 3.20 6.85
CA LEU A 13 9.41 2.37 5.67
C LEU A 13 10.39 1.24 6.01
N LEU A 14 9.96 -0.01 5.83
CA LEU A 14 10.81 -1.20 5.99
C LEU A 14 11.43 -1.62 4.67
N THR A 15 10.62 -1.67 3.61
CA THR A 15 11.08 -2.04 2.28
C THR A 15 10.29 -1.32 1.21
N SER A 16 10.97 -1.07 0.10
CA SER A 16 10.38 -0.48 -1.09
C SER A 16 10.94 -1.18 -2.31
N GLN A 17 10.04 -1.63 -3.18
CA GLN A 17 10.39 -2.12 -4.50
C GLN A 17 9.67 -1.32 -5.58
N ASN A 18 10.41 -0.99 -6.63
CA ASN A 18 9.93 -0.22 -7.77
C ASN A 18 10.06 -1.07 -9.03
N PHE A 19 8.99 -1.12 -9.82
CA PHE A 19 8.85 -1.97 -11.01
C PHE A 19 8.61 -1.16 -12.29
N GLY A 20 8.58 0.18 -12.23
CA GLY A 20 8.35 1.06 -13.38
C GLY A 20 9.63 1.56 -14.04
N ASN A 21 9.80 1.30 -15.35
CA ASN A 21 10.88 1.85 -16.17
C ASN A 21 10.69 3.36 -16.46
N CYS A 22 11.81 4.11 -16.46
CA CYS A 22 12.04 5.53 -16.88
C CYS A 22 11.16 6.66 -16.33
N HIS A 23 9.98 6.39 -15.75
CA HIS A 23 9.07 7.38 -15.18
C HIS A 23 8.64 6.99 -13.76
N SER A 24 9.58 6.46 -12.98
CA SER A 24 9.36 6.21 -11.56
C SER A 24 8.86 7.51 -10.91
N ILE A 25 7.71 7.45 -10.25
CA ILE A 25 7.33 8.51 -9.34
C ILE A 25 8.42 8.52 -8.26
N ASP A 26 9.22 9.58 -8.25
CA ASP A 26 10.18 9.83 -7.17
C ASP A 26 9.39 10.20 -5.92
N LEU A 27 8.87 9.16 -5.27
CA LEU A 27 8.10 9.28 -4.06
C LEU A 27 9.08 9.59 -2.94
N LYS A 28 8.78 10.62 -2.15
CA LYS A 28 9.32 10.72 -0.79
C LYS A 28 8.72 9.58 0.04
N LYS A 29 9.31 8.38 -0.08
CA LYS A 29 8.72 7.12 0.39
C LYS A 29 8.31 7.17 1.85
N ASP A 30 9.14 7.77 2.71
CA ASP A 30 8.83 7.95 4.13
C ASP A 30 7.62 8.85 4.36
N LEU A 31 7.47 9.93 3.58
CA LEU A 31 6.30 10.79 3.67
C LEU A 31 5.04 10.02 3.27
N VAL A 32 5.14 9.21 2.22
CA VAL A 32 4.04 8.42 1.67
C VAL A 32 3.62 7.33 2.64
N THR A 33 4.56 6.57 3.22
CA THR A 33 4.25 5.54 4.21
C THR A 33 3.66 6.13 5.48
N ASN A 34 4.19 7.26 5.96
CA ASN A 34 3.64 7.96 7.11
C ASN A 34 2.22 8.48 6.82
N PHE A 35 2.00 9.09 5.67
CA PHE A 35 0.69 9.58 5.25
C PHE A 35 -0.36 8.46 5.23
N PHE A 36 -0.08 7.34 4.58
CA PHE A 36 -1.02 6.22 4.53
C PHE A 36 -1.23 5.53 5.88
N THR A 37 -0.20 5.49 6.72
CA THR A 37 -0.36 4.98 8.10
C THR A 37 -1.31 5.87 8.90
N VAL A 38 -1.11 7.20 8.86
CA VAL A 38 -2.00 8.14 9.57
C VAL A 38 -3.42 8.04 9.05
N ILE A 39 -3.61 7.98 7.73
CA ILE A 39 -4.93 7.85 7.13
C ILE A 39 -5.60 6.53 7.53
N GLN A 40 -4.87 5.41 7.59
CA GLN A 40 -5.43 4.14 8.04
C GLN A 40 -5.92 4.22 9.48
N LYS A 41 -5.08 4.72 10.39
CA LYS A 41 -5.46 4.86 11.80
C LYS A 41 -6.60 5.86 11.99
N PHE A 42 -6.63 6.93 11.19
CA PHE A 42 -7.74 7.87 11.17
C PHE A 42 -9.04 7.22 10.70
N SER A 43 -9.01 6.45 9.60
CA SER A 43 -10.18 5.71 9.10
C SER A 43 -10.74 4.78 10.17
N ILE A 44 -9.89 3.95 10.77
CA ILE A 44 -10.29 3.02 11.84
C ILE A 44 -10.88 3.78 13.03
N ALA A 45 -10.29 4.91 13.45
CA ALA A 45 -10.79 5.70 14.56
C ALA A 45 -12.17 6.32 14.30
N ILE A 46 -12.48 6.68 13.05
CA ILE A 46 -13.72 7.37 12.70
C ILE A 46 -14.82 6.39 12.27
N THR A 47 -14.49 5.36 11.50
CA THR A 47 -15.46 4.43 10.89
C THR A 47 -15.41 3.02 11.45
N GLY A 48 -14.38 2.69 12.24
CA GLY A 48 -14.11 1.32 12.69
C GLY A 48 -13.59 0.40 11.58
N THR A 49 -13.25 0.93 10.40
CA THR A 49 -12.85 0.14 9.23
C THR A 49 -11.58 0.68 8.57
N PRO A 50 -10.68 -0.21 8.09
CA PRO A 50 -9.52 0.21 7.31
C PRO A 50 -9.91 0.54 5.87
N ILE A 51 -9.09 1.36 5.23
CA ILE A 51 -9.16 1.65 3.81
C ILE A 51 -8.53 0.50 3.04
N ASN A 52 -9.23 -0.03 2.05
CA ASN A 52 -8.73 -1.10 1.18
C ASN A 52 -8.01 -0.55 -0.06
N TYR A 53 -8.49 0.56 -0.62
CA TYR A 53 -7.84 1.25 -1.73
C TYR A 53 -8.25 2.72 -1.83
N ILE A 54 -7.44 3.51 -2.53
CA ILE A 54 -7.68 4.91 -2.89
C ILE A 54 -7.44 5.07 -4.39
N ASN A 55 -8.36 5.75 -5.07
CA ASN A 55 -8.32 5.98 -6.51
C ASN A 55 -7.95 7.44 -6.82
N PHE A 56 -6.83 7.65 -7.52
CA PHE A 56 -6.33 8.95 -7.99
C PHE A 56 -6.48 9.11 -9.51
N GLU A 57 -7.47 8.45 -10.12
CA GLU A 57 -7.78 8.40 -11.56
C GLU A 57 -6.71 7.70 -12.42
N LYS A 58 -5.45 8.11 -12.29
CA LYS A 58 -4.31 7.52 -13.04
C LYS A 58 -3.59 6.44 -12.25
N LEU A 59 -3.73 6.48 -10.93
CA LEU A 59 -3.08 5.57 -9.99
C LEU A 59 -4.13 5.00 -9.05
N LEU A 60 -3.99 3.71 -8.78
CA LEU A 60 -4.71 3.03 -7.71
C LEU A 60 -3.71 2.68 -6.62
N ILE A 61 -4.08 2.99 -5.38
CA ILE A 61 -3.28 2.69 -4.20
C ILE A 61 -4.06 1.70 -3.36
N TYR A 62 -3.55 0.49 -3.23
CA TYR A 62 -4.12 -0.55 -2.40
C TYR A 62 -3.39 -0.58 -1.07
N LEU A 63 -4.17 -0.72 -0.01
CA LEU A 63 -3.70 -0.72 1.36
C LEU A 63 -4.16 -2.01 2.02
N TYR A 64 -3.23 -2.69 2.67
CA TYR A 64 -3.52 -3.91 3.42
C TYR A 64 -2.82 -3.81 4.76
N GLU A 65 -3.59 -3.74 5.84
CA GLU A 65 -3.09 -3.87 7.19
C GLU A 65 -3.01 -5.36 7.53
N ASP A 66 -1.91 -5.76 8.16
CA ASP A 66 -1.69 -7.14 8.50
C ASP A 66 -2.65 -7.61 9.62
N PRO A 67 -3.39 -8.71 9.43
CA PRO A 67 -4.32 -9.21 10.45
C PRO A 67 -3.62 -9.74 11.71
N ASN A 68 -2.33 -10.08 11.63
CA ASN A 68 -1.55 -10.58 12.77
C ASN A 68 -0.69 -9.48 13.43
N ASP A 69 -0.44 -8.37 12.74
CA ASP A 69 0.35 -7.24 13.23
C ASP A 69 -0.19 -5.91 12.68
N GLU A 70 -1.11 -5.27 13.40
CA GLU A 70 -1.72 -3.98 13.02
C GLU A 70 -0.71 -2.83 12.84
N SER A 71 0.56 -3.01 13.20
CA SER A 71 1.60 -2.04 12.91
C SER A 71 2.12 -2.14 11.47
N LEU A 72 1.95 -3.28 10.81
CA LEU A 72 2.39 -3.54 9.44
C LEU A 72 1.35 -3.10 8.42
N LEU A 73 1.78 -2.27 7.49
CA LEU A 73 0.98 -1.77 6.38
C LEU A 73 1.70 -2.02 5.06
N TYR A 74 1.05 -2.79 4.19
CA TYR A 74 1.46 -3.04 2.82
C TYR A 74 0.73 -2.06 1.90
N ILE A 75 1.49 -1.38 1.06
CA ILE A 75 1.02 -0.33 0.17
C ILE A 75 1.44 -0.71 -1.24
N LEU A 76 0.48 -0.90 -2.12
CA LEU A 76 0.72 -1.24 -3.51
C LEU A 76 0.18 -0.13 -4.40
N ILE A 77 1.05 0.40 -5.26
CA ILE A 77 0.72 1.46 -6.20
C ILE A 77 0.70 0.84 -7.59
N THR A 78 -0.44 0.91 -8.27
CA THR A 78 -0.64 0.38 -9.61
C THR A 78 -1.20 1.43 -10.56
N ASP A 79 -1.04 1.20 -11.86
CA ASP A 79 -1.84 1.91 -12.88
C ASP A 79 -3.32 1.50 -12.81
N PHE A 80 -4.18 2.33 -13.39
CA PHE A 80 -5.65 2.22 -13.34
C PHE A 80 -6.25 0.92 -13.92
N ASP A 81 -5.52 0.21 -14.79
CA ASP A 81 -6.06 -0.92 -15.57
C ASP A 81 -6.03 -2.29 -14.87
N ASP A 82 -5.53 -2.41 -13.64
CA ASP A 82 -5.37 -3.72 -13.00
C ASP A 82 -6.68 -4.20 -12.31
N ASN A 83 -7.02 -5.48 -12.46
CA ASN A 83 -8.22 -6.10 -11.88
C ASN A 83 -8.13 -6.15 -10.34
N PRO A 84 -9.13 -5.63 -9.58
CA PRO A 84 -9.12 -5.63 -8.11
C PRO A 84 -8.93 -7.01 -7.47
N ILE A 85 -9.48 -8.08 -8.07
CA ILE A 85 -9.33 -9.46 -7.57
C ILE A 85 -7.88 -9.92 -7.67
N GLU A 86 -7.24 -9.62 -8.80
CA GLU A 86 -5.86 -9.99 -9.06
C GLU A 86 -4.90 -9.22 -8.13
N ILE A 87 -5.21 -7.95 -7.87
CA ILE A 87 -4.43 -7.12 -6.96
C ILE A 87 -4.54 -7.63 -5.53
N ASN A 88 -5.74 -7.96 -5.07
CA ASN A 88 -5.96 -8.52 -3.75
C ASN A 88 -5.16 -9.83 -3.56
N PHE A 89 -5.18 -10.70 -4.58
CA PHE A 89 -4.37 -11.91 -4.59
C PHE A 89 -2.86 -11.63 -4.53
N LYS A 90 -2.36 -10.65 -5.31
CA LYS A 90 -0.95 -10.24 -5.28
C LYS A 90 -0.55 -9.68 -3.91
N MET A 91 -1.40 -8.86 -3.30
CA MET A 91 -1.19 -8.29 -1.96
C MET A 91 -1.03 -9.38 -0.90
N HIS A 92 -1.94 -10.34 -0.86
CA HIS A 92 -1.85 -11.46 0.09
C HIS A 92 -0.61 -12.33 -0.16
N LYS A 93 -0.24 -12.56 -1.42
CA LYS A 93 1.01 -13.26 -1.76
C LYS A 93 2.24 -12.52 -1.26
N ILE A 94 2.27 -11.19 -1.38
CA ILE A 94 3.39 -10.37 -0.88
C ILE A 94 3.44 -10.45 0.64
N ALA A 95 2.31 -10.28 1.34
CA ALA A 95 2.25 -10.38 2.79
C ALA A 95 2.77 -11.74 3.30
N ASN A 96 2.38 -12.83 2.64
CA ASN A 96 2.86 -14.18 2.98
C ASN A 96 4.38 -14.37 2.83
N LEU A 97 5.11 -13.51 2.10
CA LEU A 97 6.57 -13.61 2.03
C LEU A 97 7.28 -13.12 3.30
N PHE A 98 6.57 -12.39 4.17
CA PHE A 98 7.09 -11.82 5.40
C PHE A 98 6.63 -12.57 6.66
N PHE A 99 5.94 -13.71 6.47
CA PHE A 99 5.50 -14.65 7.52
C PHE A 99 6.28 -15.96 7.50
#